data_AF-A0A1P8WPA9-F1
#
_entry.id   AF-A0A1P8WPA9-F1
#
_cell.length_a   1.000
_cell.length_b   1.000
_cell.length_c   1.000
_cell.angle_alpha   90.00
_cell.angle_beta   90.00
_cell.angle_gamma   90.00
#
_symmetry.space_group_name_H-M   'P 1'
#
loop_
_entity.id
_entity.type
_entity.pdbx_description
1 polymer ?
#
loop_
_entity_poly.entity_id
_entity_poly.type
_entity_poly.pdbx_seq_one_letter_code
_entity_poly.pdbx_strand_id
1 'polypeptide(L)'
;MAKNEDRITVLPDRCGRDLLDQVERVRRLHDRDFVDGRGKVYLPYALERKYANENRDFGWQWLFPATGLSVDPRSGERRRHHISEELFSRFFKAATDRVGIV
;
A
#
# COMPACT_ATOMS: atom_id res chain seq x y z
N MET A 1 -13.69 -19.41 -1.31
CA MET A 1 -14.03 -18.14 -1.98
C MET A 1 -14.23 -17.09 -0.90
N ALA A 2 -13.32 -16.15 -0.72
CA ALA A 2 -13.42 -15.12 0.33
C ALA A 2 -14.49 -14.09 -0.06
N LYS A 3 -15.43 -13.83 0.85
CA LYS A 3 -16.52 -12.87 0.67
C LYS A 3 -15.95 -11.45 0.72
N ASN A 4 -16.11 -10.69 -0.36
CA ASN A 4 -15.62 -9.32 -0.47
C ASN A 4 -16.61 -8.37 0.23
N GLU A 5 -16.50 -8.28 1.56
CA GLU A 5 -17.32 -7.38 2.39
C GLU A 5 -16.49 -6.18 2.83
N ASP A 6 -16.74 -5.03 2.19
CA ASP A 6 -16.23 -3.76 2.66
C ASP A 6 -16.92 -3.40 3.99
N ARG A 7 -16.13 -2.97 4.98
CA ARG A 7 -16.62 -2.55 6.30
C ARG A 7 -16.13 -1.15 6.60
N ILE A 8 -17.04 -0.29 7.02
CA ILE A 8 -16.72 1.05 7.52
C ILE A 8 -16.34 0.91 9.00
N THR A 9 -15.22 1.49 9.40
CA THR A 9 -14.75 1.52 10.80
C THR A 9 -14.49 2.95 11.24
N VAL A 10 -14.34 3.15 12.55
CA VAL A 10 -14.03 4.45 13.14
C VAL A 10 -12.59 4.85 12.82
N LEU A 11 -12.40 6.10 12.41
CA LEU A 11 -11.10 6.72 12.26
C LEU A 11 -10.94 7.83 13.31
N PRO A 12 -9.96 7.74 14.22
CA PRO A 12 -9.72 8.81 15.20
C PRO A 12 -9.31 10.12 14.51
N ASP A 13 -9.97 11.23 14.86
CA ASP A 13 -9.72 12.55 14.26
C ASP A 13 -8.25 13.00 14.35
N ARG A 14 -7.57 12.61 15.44
CA ARG A 14 -6.16 12.94 15.67
C ARG A 14 -5.24 12.44 14.55
N CYS A 15 -5.62 11.36 13.85
CA CYS A 15 -4.83 10.77 12.78
C CYS A 15 -5.10 11.43 11.42
N GLY A 16 -6.14 12.27 11.30
CA GLY A 16 -6.59 12.81 10.01
C GLY A 16 -5.50 13.58 9.27
N ARG A 17 -4.76 14.45 9.98
CA ARG A 17 -3.68 15.23 9.37
C ARG A 17 -2.53 14.35 8.89
N ASP A 18 -2.06 13.44 9.73
CA ASP A 18 -0.95 12.53 9.40
C ASP A 18 -1.30 11.63 8.22
N LEU A 19 -2.58 11.21 8.11
CA LEU A 19 -3.06 10.42 6.98
C LEU A 19 -3.11 11.22 5.69
N LEU A 20 -3.52 12.50 5.73
CA LEU A 20 -3.47 13.37 4.54
C LEU A 20 -2.03 13.62 4.08
N ASP A 21 -1.12 13.88 5.02
CA ASP A 21 0.31 14.06 4.70
C ASP A 21 0.92 12.76 4.13
N GLN A 22 0.47 11.60 4.63
CA GLN A 22 0.81 10.29 4.08
C GLN A 22 0.28 10.10 2.65
N VAL A 23 -0.98 10.43 2.39
CA VAL A 23 -1.58 10.38 1.03
C VAL A 23 -0.73 11.19 0.06
N GLU A 24 -0.36 12.42 0.44
CA GLU A 24 0.50 13.28 -0.37
C GLU A 24 1.91 12.70 -0.60
N ARG A 25 2.48 12.03 0.42
CA ARG A 25 3.75 11.34 0.28
C ARG A 25 3.65 10.16 -0.70
N VAL A 26 2.57 9.40 -0.65
CA VAL A 26 2.33 8.28 -1.58
C VAL A 26 2.08 8.82 -2.99
N ARG A 27 1.38 9.95 -3.15
CA ARG A 27 1.16 10.60 -4.45
C ARG A 27 2.48 10.95 -5.12
N ARG A 28 3.39 11.62 -4.40
CA ARG A 28 4.74 11.93 -4.89
C ARG A 28 5.58 10.67 -5.18
N LEU A 29 5.36 9.58 -4.44
CA LEU A 29 6.03 8.31 -4.73
C LEU A 29 5.49 7.68 -6.01
N HIS A 30 4.18 7.66 -6.17
CA HIS A 30 3.50 7.16 -7.35
C HIS A 30 3.89 7.94 -8.60
N ASP A 31 3.92 9.27 -8.55
CA ASP A 31 4.34 10.12 -9.68
C ASP A 31 5.77 9.76 -10.14
N ARG A 32 6.69 9.51 -9.19
CA ARG A 32 8.06 9.05 -9.50
C ARG A 32 8.08 7.66 -10.11
N ASP A 33 7.36 6.72 -9.51
CA ASP A 33 7.27 5.35 -10.04
C ASP A 33 6.62 5.34 -11.44
N PHE A 34 5.67 6.24 -11.70
CA PHE A 34 5.00 6.40 -12.99
C PHE A 34 5.98 6.88 -14.08
N VAL A 35 6.77 7.92 -13.78
CA VAL A 35 7.82 8.41 -14.70
C VAL A 35 8.86 7.32 -14.99
N ASP A 36 9.18 6.48 -14.01
CA ASP A 36 10.11 5.36 -14.15
C ASP A 36 9.53 4.15 -14.93
N GLY A 37 8.27 4.23 -15.38
CA GLY A 37 7.57 3.13 -16.08
C GLY A 37 7.09 2.01 -15.14
N ARG A 38 7.01 2.27 -13.84
CA ARG A 38 6.73 1.31 -12.75
C ARG A 38 5.48 1.66 -11.92
N GLY A 39 4.71 2.67 -12.32
CA GLY A 39 3.50 3.14 -11.62
C GLY A 39 2.28 2.22 -11.69
N LYS A 40 2.45 0.94 -12.07
CA LYS A 40 1.36 -0.03 -12.13
C LYS A 40 1.24 -0.78 -10.80
N VAL A 41 0.03 -0.86 -10.24
CA VAL A 41 -0.28 -1.71 -9.08
C VAL A 41 -0.91 -3.03 -9.52
N TYR A 42 -0.72 -4.08 -8.72
CA TYR A 42 -1.39 -5.35 -8.93
C TYR A 42 -2.89 -5.22 -8.67
N LEU A 43 -3.71 -5.50 -9.69
CA LEU A 43 -5.14 -5.73 -9.54
C LEU A 43 -5.44 -7.23 -9.72
N PRO A 44 -6.28 -7.84 -8.87
CA PRO A 44 -6.79 -9.19 -9.11
C PRO A 44 -7.50 -9.32 -10.46
N TYR A 45 -7.40 -10.48 -11.11
CA TYR A 45 -7.88 -10.74 -12.48
C TYR A 45 -9.33 -10.29 -12.77
N ALA A 46 -10.24 -10.42 -11.80
CA ALA A 46 -11.62 -9.98 -11.94
C ALA A 46 -11.77 -8.44 -11.93
N LEU A 47 -10.91 -7.75 -11.18
CA LEU A 47 -10.86 -6.28 -11.12
C LEU A 47 -10.11 -5.70 -12.33
N GLU A 48 -9.01 -6.33 -12.76
CA GLU A 48 -8.26 -5.88 -13.95
C GLU A 48 -9.12 -5.95 -15.23
N ARG A 49 -9.98 -6.97 -15.36
CA ARG A 49 -10.95 -7.06 -16.47
C ARG A 49 -12.07 -6.02 -16.40
N LYS A 50 -12.49 -5.64 -15.19
CA LYS A 50 -13.59 -4.69 -14.96
C LYS A 50 -13.12 -3.23 -15.08
N TYR A 51 -11.89 -2.96 -14.67
CA TYR A 51 -11.26 -1.64 -14.60
C TYR A 51 -9.96 -1.63 -15.41
N ALA A 52 -10.09 -1.91 -16.71
CA ALA A 52 -8.96 -1.94 -17.62
C ALA A 52 -8.28 -0.55 -17.67
N ASN A 53 -6.97 -0.51 -17.40
CA ASN A 53 -6.12 0.68 -17.29
C ASN A 53 -6.18 1.51 -15.99
N GLU A 54 -7.03 1.17 -15.02
CA GLU A 54 -7.06 1.89 -13.72
C GLU A 54 -5.94 1.44 -12.76
N ASN A 55 -5.18 0.40 -13.09
CA ASN A 55 -4.01 -0.03 -12.33
C ASN A 55 -2.88 1.02 -12.27
N ARG A 56 -3.01 2.13 -13.00
CA ARG A 56 -2.12 3.29 -12.99
C ARG A 56 -2.69 4.48 -12.22
N ASP A 57 -3.95 4.41 -11.78
CA ASP A 57 -4.55 5.49 -11.02
C ASP A 57 -3.97 5.48 -9.59
N PHE A 58 -3.77 6.67 -9.05
CA PHE A 58 -3.40 6.88 -7.67
C PHE A 58 -4.41 6.27 -6.70
N GLY A 59 -5.71 6.29 -7.06
CA GLY A 59 -6.79 5.74 -6.22
C GLY A 59 -6.64 4.25 -5.87
N TRP A 60 -5.84 3.51 -6.65
CA TRP A 60 -5.57 2.09 -6.45
C TRP A 60 -4.23 1.81 -5.74
N GLN A 61 -3.48 2.84 -5.35
CA GLN A 61 -2.18 2.67 -4.69
C GLN A 61 -2.33 2.36 -3.19
N TRP A 62 -1.38 1.59 -2.65
CA TRP A 62 -1.34 1.31 -1.21
C TRP A 62 -1.02 2.58 -0.41
N LEU A 63 -1.83 2.88 0.61
CA LEU A 63 -1.58 4.00 1.53
C LEU A 63 -0.29 3.82 2.35
N PHE A 64 0.11 2.57 2.61
CA PHE A 64 1.37 2.22 3.27
C PHE A 64 2.23 1.34 2.35
N PRO A 65 2.86 1.94 1.34
CA PRO A 65 3.60 1.18 0.36
C PRO A 65 4.97 0.76 0.90
N ALA A 66 5.48 -0.37 0.41
CA ALA A 66 6.83 -0.85 0.68
C ALA A 66 7.89 0.15 0.20
N THR A 67 9.03 0.18 0.90
CA THR A 67 10.17 1.04 0.54
C THR A 67 10.80 0.61 -0.79
N GLY A 68 10.89 -0.69 -1.03
CA GLY A 68 11.39 -1.28 -2.28
C GLY A 68 10.28 -1.72 -3.22
N LEU A 69 10.66 -1.93 -4.49
CA LEU A 69 9.84 -2.61 -5.48
C LEU A 69 10.03 -4.12 -5.35
N SER A 70 8.98 -4.89 -5.63
CA SER A 70 9.03 -6.34 -5.73
C SER A 70 8.77 -6.78 -7.17
N VAL A 71 9.28 -7.94 -7.55
CA VAL A 71 8.92 -8.59 -8.81
C VAL A 71 7.66 -9.42 -8.56
N ASP A 72 6.59 -9.14 -9.30
CA ASP A 72 5.39 -9.96 -9.27
C ASP A 72 5.71 -11.33 -9.91
N PRO A 73 5.63 -12.46 -9.18
CA PRO A 73 5.98 -13.77 -9.70
C PRO A 73 5.04 -14.26 -10.81
N ARG A 74 3.86 -13.64 -10.98
CA ARG A 74 2.90 -14.02 -12.02
C ARG A 74 3.12 -13.29 -13.34
N SER A 75 3.48 -12.01 -13.28
CA SER A 75 3.63 -11.15 -14.46
C SER A 75 5.09 -10.81 -14.80
N GLY A 76 6.03 -11.01 -13.88
CA GLY A 76 7.43 -10.58 -14.00
C GLY A 76 7.63 -9.07 -13.90
N GLU A 77 6.56 -8.28 -13.73
CA GLU A 77 6.66 -6.83 -13.62
C GLU A 77 7.17 -6.41 -12.23
N ARG A 78 8.00 -5.35 -12.20
CA ARG A 78 8.41 -4.71 -10.95
C ARG A 78 7.34 -3.70 -10.51
N ARG A 79 6.74 -3.94 -9.35
CA ARG A 79 5.64 -3.13 -8.80
C ARG A 79 5.83 -2.90 -7.30
N ARG A 80 5.18 -1.88 -6.77
CA ARG A 80 5.21 -1.58 -5.34
C ARG A 80 4.05 -2.29 -4.63
N HIS A 81 4.37 -3.02 -3.57
CA HIS A 81 3.39 -3.69 -2.71
C HIS A 81 3.17 -2.87 -1.43
N HIS A 82 2.26 -3.32 -0.56
CA HIS A 82 2.17 -2.80 0.79
C HIS A 82 3.40 -3.18 1.62
N ILE A 83 3.65 -2.45 2.71
CA ILE A 83 4.67 -2.82 3.69
C ILE A 83 4.46 -4.25 4.20
N SER A 84 5.55 -5.01 4.37
CA SER A 84 5.47 -6.37 4.92
C SER A 84 4.93 -6.34 6.35
N GLU A 85 3.98 -7.23 6.64
CA GLU A 85 3.40 -7.42 7.97
C GLU A 85 4.47 -7.90 8.98
N GLU A 86 5.39 -8.74 8.53
CA GLU A 86 6.51 -9.22 9.36
C GLU A 86 7.44 -8.05 9.72
N LEU A 87 7.71 -7.18 8.76
CA LEU A 87 8.53 -5.99 8.99
C LEU A 87 7.88 -5.07 10.03
N PHE A 88 6.56 -4.84 9.89
CA PHE A 88 5.80 -4.05 10.87
C PHE A 88 5.84 -4.69 12.26
N SER A 89 5.52 -5.99 12.35
CA SER A 89 5.49 -6.74 13.61
C SER A 89 6.83 -6.68 14.34
N ARG A 90 7.94 -6.85 13.60
CA ARG A 90 9.29 -6.76 14.14
C ARG A 90 9.61 -5.38 14.71
N PHE A 91 9.28 -4.31 13.98
CA PHE A 91 9.53 -2.95 14.46
C PHE A 91 8.62 -2.57 15.61
N PHE A 92 7.37 -3.03 15.60
CA PHE A 92 6.44 -2.83 16.70
C PHE A 92 6.96 -3.47 17.99
N LYS A 93 7.40 -4.74 17.93
CA LYS A 93 8.01 -5.42 19.07
C LYS A 93 9.26 -4.72 19.58
N ALA A 94 10.15 -4.30 18.69
CA ALA A 94 11.33 -3.54 19.09
C ALA A 94 10.97 -2.20 19.75
N ALA A 95 9.88 -1.55 19.33
CA ALA A 95 9.40 -0.33 19.95
C ALA A 95 8.83 -0.58 21.36
N THR A 96 8.01 -1.62 21.54
CA THR A 96 7.44 -1.97 22.86
C THR A 96 8.54 -2.31 23.86
N ASP A 97 9.56 -3.08 23.43
CA ASP A 97 10.69 -3.46 24.29
C ASP A 97 11.50 -2.24 24.76
N ARG A 98 11.70 -1.25 23.88
CA ARG A 98 12.44 -0.01 24.21
C ARG A 98 11.74 0.87 25.24
N VAL A 99 10.41 0.85 25.27
CA VAL A 99 9.61 1.64 26.22
C VAL A 99 9.15 0.82 27.44
N GLY A 100 9.60 -0.44 27.56
CA GLY A 100 9.29 -1.31 28.69
C GLY A 100 7.84 -1.80 28.72
N ILE A 101 7.15 -1.83 27.57
CA ILE A 101 5.83 -2.42 27.43
C ILE A 101 6.03 -3.91 27.10
N VAL A 102 5.68 -4.78 28.06
CA VAL A 102 5.77 -6.25 27.96
C VAL A 102 4.44 -6.83 27.55
#